data_AF-A0A6I6QYH1-F1
#
_entry.id   AF-A0A6I6QYH1-F1
#
_cell.length_a   1.000
_cell.length_b   1.000
_cell.length_c   1.000
_cell.angle_alpha   90.00
_cell.angle_beta   90.00
_cell.angle_gamma   90.00
#
_symmetry.space_group_name_H-M   'P 1'
#
loop_
_entity.id
_entity.type
_entity.pdbx_description
1 polymer ?
#
loop_
_entity_poly.entity_id
_entity_poly.type
_entity_poly.pdbx_seq_one_letter_code
_entity_poly.pdbx_strand_id
1 'polypeptide(L)'
;MDNARKPSKQQLIRRSAHIREHAADPTAHGTPAWKVDQLLHDGDLSAMSVLDVIDYETRRLKDADGFVDPSDMAGVCRHLSREKVLHVALGVPVLQVRAASRYLALLAREHPAAPTFEERCDIWDRAVTEYMDRKWERVARHEIKDRIKFLPMSDGMSSAPVAPRRMSGCGLKAWEDLYRSTAPKFVGAPPADDERGDWEYWEDQAARSRPVEAAPVFDAAFLAEHGIDRSMVERLGAADRERIRPLVERTEPLHGGAVRLDWVVGNETLTRALVRRWPELRPDALLTRLGMPNRISRTALVFEQLRRISRPPIDELALWNQAVAHQAGLKHPRAARWGRDGLNEYRHQQALLRRRLVAALQREGRREAALARA
;
A
#
# COMPACT_ATOMS: atom_id res chain seq x y z
N MET A 1 31.97 -33.04 1.59
CA MET A 1 32.02 -31.60 1.28
C MET A 1 30.84 -31.30 0.38
N ASP A 2 29.71 -30.93 0.98
CA ASP A 2 28.47 -30.71 0.25
C ASP A 2 28.54 -29.37 -0.48
N ASN A 3 28.57 -29.44 -1.82
CA ASN A 3 28.35 -28.30 -2.70
C ASN A 3 26.89 -27.86 -2.56
N ALA A 4 26.61 -26.96 -1.60
CA ALA A 4 25.34 -26.26 -1.53
C ALA A 4 25.08 -25.57 -2.88
N ARG A 5 24.12 -26.07 -3.65
CA ARG A 5 23.73 -25.50 -4.94
C ARG A 5 23.36 -24.03 -4.73
N LYS A 6 24.04 -23.13 -5.46
CA LYS A 6 23.72 -21.70 -5.44
C LYS A 6 22.26 -21.49 -5.83
N PRO A 7 21.52 -20.62 -5.13
CA PRO A 7 20.12 -20.35 -5.43
C PRO A 7 19.94 -19.82 -6.86
N SER A 8 18.83 -20.19 -7.51
CA SER A 8 18.51 -19.74 -8.87
C SER A 8 18.13 -18.26 -8.89
N LYS A 9 18.27 -17.58 -10.04
CA LYS A 9 17.87 -16.17 -10.20
C LYS A 9 16.40 -15.94 -9.82
N GLN A 10 15.51 -16.89 -10.13
CA GLN A 10 14.10 -16.82 -9.74
C GLN A 10 13.90 -16.90 -8.22
N GLN A 11 14.66 -17.73 -7.52
CA GLN A 11 14.63 -17.79 -6.05
C GLN A 11 15.11 -16.48 -5.42
N LEU A 12 16.13 -15.85 -6.00
CA LEU A 12 16.62 -14.55 -5.54
C LEU A 12 15.61 -13.42 -5.82
N ILE A 13 14.93 -13.42 -6.97
CA ILE A 13 13.86 -12.46 -7.29
C ILE A 13 12.72 -12.55 -6.27
N ARG A 14 12.21 -13.76 -6.00
CA ARG A 14 11.13 -13.98 -5.01
C ARG A 14 11.55 -13.52 -3.61
N ARG A 15 12.78 -13.82 -3.22
CA ARG A 15 13.31 -13.41 -1.91
C ARG A 15 13.42 -11.89 -1.78
N SER A 16 13.87 -11.21 -2.83
CA SER A 16 13.95 -9.74 -2.86
C SER A 16 12.54 -9.10 -2.78
N ALA A 17 11.57 -9.64 -3.53
CA ALA A 17 10.18 -9.19 -3.48
C ALA A 17 9.57 -9.39 -2.07
N HIS A 18 9.80 -10.55 -1.45
CA HIS A 18 9.29 -10.83 -0.11
C HIS A 18 9.86 -9.88 0.95
N ILE A 19 11.17 -9.56 0.89
CA ILE A 19 11.79 -8.58 1.80
C ILE A 19 11.12 -7.20 1.64
N ARG A 20 10.89 -6.78 0.40
CA ARG A 20 10.22 -5.51 0.08
C ARG A 20 8.79 -5.47 0.61
N GLU A 21 8.01 -6.53 0.38
CA GLU A 21 6.62 -6.64 0.82
C GLU A 21 6.53 -6.64 2.35
N HIS A 22 7.39 -7.42 3.01
CA HIS A 22 7.42 -7.46 4.47
C HIS A 22 7.81 -6.11 5.08
N ALA A 23 8.78 -5.40 4.51
CA ALA A 23 9.14 -4.06 4.98
C ALA A 23 7.99 -3.04 4.85
N ALA A 24 7.13 -3.24 3.84
CA ALA A 24 5.97 -2.41 3.57
C ALA A 24 4.69 -2.83 4.32
N ASP A 25 4.71 -3.90 5.12
CA ASP A 25 3.55 -4.37 5.86
C ASP A 25 3.34 -3.55 7.16
N PRO A 26 2.27 -2.74 7.27
CA PRO A 26 2.01 -1.92 8.44
C PRO A 26 1.49 -2.72 9.64
N THR A 27 1.06 -3.96 9.43
CA THR A 27 0.50 -4.83 10.49
C THR A 27 1.58 -5.66 11.19
N ALA A 28 2.71 -5.88 10.52
CA ALA A 28 3.83 -6.62 11.06
C ALA A 28 4.67 -5.74 12.01
N HIS A 29 4.68 -6.08 13.29
CA HIS A 29 5.40 -5.31 14.31
C HIS A 29 6.90 -5.15 13.97
N GLY A 30 7.40 -3.92 14.09
CA GLY A 30 8.82 -3.60 13.91
C GLY A 30 9.26 -3.36 12.46
N THR A 31 8.38 -3.56 11.47
CA THR A 31 8.68 -3.18 10.07
C THR A 31 8.75 -1.66 9.90
N PRO A 32 9.44 -1.16 8.85
CA PRO A 32 9.42 0.26 8.51
C PRO A 32 8.00 0.82 8.37
N ALA A 33 7.09 0.09 7.71
CA ALA A 33 5.71 0.52 7.53
C ALA A 33 4.94 0.57 8.85
N TRP A 34 5.11 -0.42 9.75
CA TRP A 34 4.48 -0.38 11.07
C TRP A 34 4.95 0.85 11.86
N LYS A 35 6.25 1.16 11.85
CA LYS A 35 6.81 2.35 12.54
C LYS A 35 6.27 3.67 12.01
N VAL A 36 5.99 3.73 10.70
CA VAL A 36 5.38 4.89 10.05
C VAL A 36 3.88 4.95 10.36
N ASP A 37 3.19 3.81 10.39
CA ASP A 37 1.77 3.71 10.70
C ASP A 37 1.45 4.12 12.14
N GLN A 38 2.36 3.92 13.10
CA GLN A 38 2.24 4.48 14.46
C GLN A 38 2.17 6.01 14.50
N LEU A 39 2.55 6.69 13.42
CA LEU A 39 2.40 8.13 13.27
C LEU A 39 1.22 8.46 12.37
N LEU A 40 1.07 7.72 11.25
CA LEU A 40 0.08 8.06 10.24
C LEU A 40 -1.33 7.53 10.50
N HIS A 41 -1.45 6.38 11.18
CA HIS A 41 -2.70 5.64 11.39
C HIS A 41 -3.47 5.40 10.09
N ASP A 42 -2.72 5.14 9.02
CA ASP A 42 -3.18 4.88 7.66
C ASP A 42 -2.23 3.85 7.06
N GLY A 43 -2.61 2.58 7.19
CA GLY A 43 -1.77 1.45 6.80
C GLY A 43 -1.45 1.45 5.30
N ASP A 44 -2.41 1.83 4.47
CA ASP A 44 -2.22 1.91 3.01
C ASP A 44 -1.21 3.00 2.67
N LEU A 45 -1.35 4.19 3.27
CA LEU A 45 -0.42 5.28 3.07
C LEU A 45 0.99 4.94 3.60
N SER A 46 1.08 4.27 4.73
CA SER A 46 2.35 3.87 5.35
C SER A 46 3.08 2.86 4.47
N ALA A 47 2.37 1.85 3.97
CA ALA A 47 2.90 0.88 3.02
C ALA A 47 3.39 1.55 1.73
N MET A 48 2.56 2.40 1.11
CA MET A 48 2.91 3.13 -0.11
C MET A 48 4.15 4.03 0.10
N SER A 49 4.20 4.76 1.21
CA SER A 49 5.32 5.66 1.52
C SER A 49 6.64 4.90 1.67
N VAL A 50 6.62 3.72 2.30
CA VAL A 50 7.79 2.86 2.42
C VAL A 50 8.21 2.31 1.06
N LEU A 51 7.27 1.83 0.25
CA LEU A 51 7.54 1.31 -1.09
C LEU A 51 8.16 2.37 -2.00
N ASP A 52 7.67 3.61 -1.96
CA ASP A 52 8.22 4.73 -2.75
C ASP A 52 9.68 5.01 -2.37
N VAL A 53 10.00 4.99 -1.07
CA VAL A 53 11.38 5.20 -0.62
C VAL A 53 12.27 4.01 -0.98
N ILE A 54 11.79 2.77 -0.86
CA ILE A 54 12.52 1.57 -1.31
C ILE A 54 12.83 1.69 -2.80
N ASP A 55 11.85 2.07 -3.63
CA ASP A 55 12.04 2.20 -5.08
C ASP A 55 13.03 3.32 -5.44
N TYR A 56 13.01 4.43 -4.69
CA TYR A 56 13.98 5.51 -4.85
C TYR A 56 15.41 5.07 -4.50
N GLU A 57 15.61 4.42 -3.36
CA GLU A 57 16.93 3.99 -2.87
C GLU A 57 17.50 2.84 -3.69
N THR A 58 16.66 1.91 -4.12
CA THR A 58 17.09 0.76 -4.93
C THR A 58 17.32 1.09 -6.40
N ARG A 59 16.94 2.29 -6.88
CA ARG A 59 17.07 2.68 -8.30
C ARG A 59 18.47 2.48 -8.87
N ARG A 60 19.51 2.68 -8.06
CA ARG A 60 20.92 2.53 -8.47
C ARG A 60 21.47 1.10 -8.31
N LEU A 61 20.72 0.24 -7.62
CA LEU A 61 21.09 -1.15 -7.30
C LEU A 61 20.44 -2.15 -8.27
N LYS A 62 19.54 -1.67 -9.15
CA LYS A 62 18.87 -2.47 -10.17
C LYS A 62 19.87 -2.91 -11.24
N ASP A 63 19.90 -4.22 -11.54
CA ASP A 63 20.60 -4.77 -12.70
C ASP A 63 19.90 -4.39 -14.02
N ALA A 64 20.44 -4.86 -15.15
CA ALA A 64 19.89 -4.59 -16.49
C ALA A 64 18.43 -5.07 -16.67
N ASP A 65 17.99 -6.05 -15.89
CA ASP A 65 16.63 -6.59 -15.90
C ASP A 65 15.73 -5.91 -14.85
N GLY A 66 16.23 -4.89 -14.14
CA GLY A 66 15.51 -4.21 -13.07
C GLY A 66 15.50 -4.95 -11.73
N PHE A 67 16.30 -6.01 -11.58
CA PHE A 67 16.37 -6.82 -10.37
C PHE A 67 17.37 -6.26 -9.35
N VAL A 68 17.01 -6.37 -8.06
CA VAL A 68 17.83 -5.96 -6.92
C VAL A 68 18.12 -7.20 -6.09
N ASP A 69 19.39 -7.46 -5.80
CA ASP A 69 19.78 -8.61 -4.99
C ASP A 69 19.14 -8.58 -3.59
N PRO A 70 18.70 -9.72 -3.03
CA PRO A 70 18.13 -9.77 -1.68
C PRO A 70 19.01 -9.15 -0.59
N SER A 71 20.34 -9.27 -0.69
CA SER A 71 21.25 -8.67 0.28
C SER A 71 21.18 -7.14 0.24
N ASP A 72 21.15 -6.58 -0.97
CA ASP A 72 21.04 -5.14 -1.20
C ASP A 72 19.65 -4.63 -0.79
N MET A 73 18.59 -5.37 -1.13
CA MET A 73 17.23 -5.04 -0.73
C MET A 73 17.08 -5.04 0.80
N ALA A 74 17.61 -6.07 1.47
CA ALA A 74 17.63 -6.13 2.93
C ALA A 74 18.44 -4.98 3.52
N GLY A 75 19.60 -4.66 2.94
CA GLY A 75 20.42 -3.52 3.34
C GLY A 75 19.66 -2.20 3.27
N VAL A 76 18.96 -1.94 2.15
CA VAL A 76 18.11 -0.75 1.99
C VAL A 76 17.02 -0.73 3.04
N CYS A 77 16.23 -1.80 3.16
CA CYS A 77 15.10 -1.86 4.09
C CYS A 77 15.54 -1.68 5.56
N ARG A 78 16.72 -2.20 5.92
CA ARG A 78 17.31 -2.05 7.26
C ARG A 78 17.70 -0.61 7.57
N HIS A 79 18.00 0.21 6.56
CA HIS A 79 18.40 1.61 6.72
C HIS A 79 17.25 2.60 6.48
N LEU A 80 16.01 2.13 6.32
CA LEU A 80 14.82 2.99 6.23
C LEU A 80 14.41 3.48 7.62
N SER A 81 14.86 4.67 7.96
CA SER A 81 14.35 5.36 9.15
C SER A 81 12.97 5.94 8.86
N ARG A 82 12.07 5.92 9.85
CA ARG A 82 10.73 6.54 9.73
C ARG A 82 10.80 8.00 9.31
N GLU A 83 11.81 8.74 9.76
CA GLU A 83 11.97 10.17 9.39
C GLU A 83 12.35 10.35 7.94
N LYS A 84 13.14 9.43 7.37
CA LYS A 84 13.46 9.44 5.94
C LYS A 84 12.21 9.16 5.11
N VAL A 85 11.40 8.18 5.52
CA VAL A 85 10.14 7.84 4.82
C VAL A 85 9.17 9.02 4.85
N LEU A 86 8.94 9.61 6.02
CA LEU A 86 8.04 10.76 6.17
C LEU A 86 8.55 12.01 5.44
N HIS A 87 9.87 12.20 5.37
CA HIS A 87 10.45 13.29 4.59
C HIS A 87 10.15 13.16 3.10
N VAL A 88 10.36 11.97 2.54
CA VAL A 88 10.14 11.72 1.11
C VAL A 88 8.65 11.73 0.77
N ALA A 89 7.82 11.09 1.58
CA ALA A 89 6.40 10.93 1.30
C ALA A 89 5.59 12.23 1.52
N LEU A 90 5.96 13.04 2.51
CA LEU A 90 5.14 14.17 2.97
C LEU A 90 5.88 15.51 2.91
N GLY A 91 7.12 15.54 2.43
CA GLY A 91 7.92 16.76 2.30
C GLY A 91 8.34 17.37 3.64
N VAL A 92 8.24 16.62 4.74
CA VAL A 92 8.52 17.12 6.10
C VAL A 92 10.03 17.09 6.37
N PRO A 93 10.65 18.13 6.93
CA PRO A 93 12.05 18.06 7.28
C PRO A 93 12.35 16.92 8.27
N VAL A 94 13.37 16.10 8.00
CA VAL A 94 13.76 14.96 8.88
C VAL A 94 13.96 15.38 10.34
N LEU A 95 14.54 16.56 10.57
CA LEU A 95 14.81 17.08 11.91
C LEU A 95 13.51 17.51 12.63
N GLN A 96 12.51 17.98 11.87
CA GLN A 96 11.19 18.30 12.37
C GLN A 96 10.45 17.04 12.82
N VAL A 97 10.48 15.97 12.02
CA VAL A 97 9.89 14.67 12.38
C VAL A 97 10.53 14.13 13.65
N ARG A 98 11.86 14.20 13.76
CA ARG A 98 12.57 13.72 14.95
C ARG A 98 12.21 14.50 16.21
N ALA A 99 12.10 15.83 16.12
CA ALA A 99 11.65 16.66 17.23
C ALA A 99 10.20 16.34 17.62
N ALA A 100 9.31 16.23 16.64
CA ALA A 100 7.91 15.88 16.85
C ALA A 100 7.74 14.52 17.54
N SER A 101 8.50 13.50 17.13
CA SER A 101 8.43 12.18 17.77
C SER A 101 8.81 12.22 19.26
N ARG A 102 9.80 13.06 19.63
CA ARG A 102 10.21 13.24 21.03
C ARG A 102 9.15 13.99 21.82
N TYR A 103 8.63 15.07 21.25
CA TYR A 103 7.53 15.83 21.80
C TYR A 103 6.31 14.95 22.09
N LEU A 104 5.85 14.16 21.10
CA LEU A 104 4.68 13.30 21.24
C LEU A 104 4.87 12.19 22.28
N ALA A 105 6.06 11.60 22.36
CA ALA A 105 6.38 10.61 23.40
C ALA A 105 6.36 11.23 24.80
N LEU A 106 6.89 12.45 24.96
CA LEU A 106 6.86 13.16 26.24
C LEU A 106 5.44 13.58 26.62
N LEU A 107 4.67 14.12 25.65
CA LEU A 107 3.28 14.49 25.82
C LEU A 107 2.41 13.30 26.25
N ALA A 108 2.62 12.14 25.62
CA ALA A 108 1.95 10.90 25.99
C ALA A 108 2.32 10.46 27.41
N ARG A 109 3.60 10.57 27.81
CA ARG A 109 4.04 10.20 29.16
C ARG A 109 3.44 11.10 30.25
N GLU A 110 3.34 12.40 29.97
CA GLU A 110 2.89 13.38 30.96
C GLU A 110 1.38 13.52 31.04
N HIS A 111 0.65 13.06 30.03
CA HIS A 111 -0.82 13.09 29.96
C HIS A 111 -1.46 14.41 30.45
N PRO A 112 -0.97 15.60 30.01
CA PRO A 112 -1.57 16.85 30.46
C PRO A 112 -3.01 16.94 29.97
N ALA A 113 -3.92 17.35 30.86
CA ALA A 113 -5.32 17.54 30.52
C ALA A 113 -5.46 18.79 29.62
N ALA A 114 -5.55 18.58 28.31
CA ALA A 114 -5.73 19.63 27.29
C ALA A 114 -4.73 20.81 27.42
N PRO A 115 -3.42 20.57 27.23
CA PRO A 115 -2.40 21.59 27.43
C PRO A 115 -2.61 22.79 26.52
N THR A 116 -2.36 23.99 27.04
CA THR A 116 -2.28 25.25 26.31
C THR A 116 -1.17 25.22 25.27
N PHE A 117 -1.15 26.20 24.35
CA PHE A 117 -0.08 26.26 23.34
C PHE A 117 1.31 26.49 23.98
N GLU A 118 1.38 27.32 25.01
CA GLU A 118 2.62 27.61 25.76
C GLU A 118 3.14 26.34 26.45
N GLU A 119 2.27 25.60 27.13
CA GLU A 119 2.65 24.30 27.73
C GLU A 119 3.14 23.30 26.68
N ARG A 120 2.55 23.28 25.48
CA ARG A 120 3.04 22.42 24.39
C ARG A 120 4.40 22.88 23.85
N CYS A 121 4.68 24.19 23.80
CA CYS A 121 6.01 24.70 23.48
C CYS A 121 7.04 24.24 24.51
N ASP A 122 6.72 24.35 25.80
CA ASP A 122 7.62 23.94 26.89
C ASP A 122 7.89 22.43 26.84
N ILE A 123 6.86 21.61 26.61
CA ILE A 123 7.01 20.16 26.44
C ILE A 123 7.89 19.85 25.22
N TRP A 124 7.70 20.53 24.09
CA TRP A 124 8.51 20.35 22.89
C TRP A 124 9.98 20.67 23.17
N ASP A 125 10.25 21.83 23.76
CA ASP A 125 11.60 22.33 24.03
C ASP A 125 12.34 21.47 25.04
N ARG A 126 11.65 21.00 26.08
CA ARG A 126 12.20 20.03 27.02
C ARG A 126 12.51 18.70 26.35
N ALA A 127 11.61 18.17 25.52
CA ALA A 127 11.83 16.91 24.82
C ALA A 127 13.04 16.99 23.87
N VAL A 128 13.22 18.11 23.18
CA VAL A 128 14.39 18.38 22.34
C VAL A 128 15.65 18.49 23.19
N THR A 129 15.62 19.27 24.27
CA THR A 129 16.78 19.49 25.15
C THR A 129 17.26 18.18 25.78
N GLU A 130 16.36 17.40 26.39
CA GLU A 130 16.70 16.10 26.99
C GLU A 130 17.34 15.11 26.00
N TYR A 131 16.92 15.17 24.73
CA TYR A 131 17.49 14.33 23.68
C TYR A 131 18.88 14.82 23.26
N MET A 132 19.06 16.13 23.13
CA MET A 132 20.33 16.75 22.74
C MET A 132 21.39 16.58 23.83
N ASP A 133 21.02 16.70 25.10
CA ASP A 133 21.91 16.48 26.24
C ASP A 133 22.41 15.03 26.29
N ARG A 134 21.50 14.06 26.16
CA ARG A 134 21.87 12.64 26.04
C ARG A 134 22.80 12.38 24.85
N LYS A 135 22.58 13.05 23.72
CA LYS A 135 23.47 12.93 22.56
C LYS A 135 24.86 13.50 22.82
N TRP A 136 24.94 14.64 23.50
CA TRP A 136 26.21 15.24 23.91
C TRP A 136 26.97 14.36 24.89
N GLU A 137 26.30 13.74 25.87
CA GLU A 137 26.94 12.79 26.78
C GLU A 137 27.60 11.63 26.02
N ARG A 138 26.92 11.07 25.01
CA ARG A 138 27.45 9.96 24.20
C ARG A 138 28.64 10.37 23.34
N VAL A 139 28.64 11.60 22.83
CA VAL A 139 29.82 12.17 22.15
C VAL A 139 30.98 12.33 23.12
N ALA A 140 30.72 12.88 24.31
CA ALA A 140 31.73 13.06 25.35
C ALA A 140 32.33 11.72 25.83
N ARG A 141 31.52 10.64 25.83
CA ARG A 141 31.95 9.26 26.10
C ARG A 141 32.59 8.54 24.90
N HIS A 142 32.77 9.23 23.77
CA HIS A 142 33.29 8.68 22.51
C HIS A 142 32.51 7.49 21.94
N GLU A 143 31.25 7.30 22.34
CA GLU A 143 30.40 6.22 21.84
C GLU A 143 29.90 6.49 20.41
N ILE A 144 29.80 7.78 20.04
CA ILE A 144 29.36 8.22 18.71
C ILE A 144 30.25 9.35 18.19
N LYS A 145 30.33 9.47 16.85
CA LYS A 145 31.08 10.54 16.19
C LYS A 145 30.45 11.91 16.45
N ASP A 146 31.29 12.93 16.45
CA ASP A 146 30.98 14.34 16.77
C ASP A 146 30.15 15.10 15.70
N ARG A 147 29.32 14.37 14.94
CA ARG A 147 28.44 14.93 13.90
C ARG A 147 27.00 14.99 14.40
N ILE A 148 26.77 15.82 15.41
CA ILE A 148 25.44 16.02 15.98
C ILE A 148 24.57 16.82 14.99
N LYS A 149 23.36 16.32 14.71
CA LYS A 149 22.33 17.08 14.01
C LYS A 149 21.39 17.68 15.04
N PHE A 150 21.46 19.00 15.19
CA PHE A 150 20.60 19.77 16.10
C PHE A 150 19.14 19.76 15.63
N LEU A 151 18.23 19.68 16.59
CA LEU A 151 16.79 19.64 16.34
C LEU A 151 16.20 21.05 16.44
N PRO A 152 15.06 21.33 15.78
CA PRO A 152 14.35 22.58 15.97
C PRO A 152 13.65 22.64 17.33
N MET A 153 13.83 23.75 18.04
CA MET A 153 13.02 24.19 19.16
C MET A 153 11.61 24.60 18.68
N SER A 154 10.70 24.84 19.60
CA SER A 154 9.29 25.15 19.39
C SER A 154 9.08 26.39 18.50
N ASP A 155 9.96 27.39 18.64
CA ASP A 155 10.00 28.63 17.87
C ASP A 155 10.66 28.48 16.47
N GLY A 156 11.13 27.28 16.14
CA GLY A 156 11.81 26.96 14.89
C GLY A 156 13.31 27.31 14.88
N MET A 157 13.90 27.71 16.00
CA MET A 157 15.34 27.89 16.14
C MET A 157 16.05 26.56 16.34
N SER A 158 17.29 26.45 15.87
CA SER A 158 18.13 25.28 16.13
C SER A 158 18.49 25.19 17.61
N SER A 159 18.45 23.98 18.18
CA SER A 159 18.93 23.67 19.54
C SER A 159 20.46 23.72 19.70
N ALA A 160 21.16 24.41 18.80
CA ALA A 160 22.62 24.48 18.79
C ALA A 160 23.10 25.48 19.85
N PRO A 161 24.00 25.09 20.78
CA PRO A 161 24.32 25.91 21.95
C PRO A 161 25.11 27.19 21.61
N VAL A 162 25.95 27.14 20.58
CA VAL A 162 26.91 28.22 20.28
C VAL A 162 26.50 29.08 19.06
N ALA A 163 25.52 28.62 18.28
CA ALA A 163 25.03 29.36 17.10
C ALA A 163 23.61 28.90 16.69
N PRO A 164 22.58 29.23 17.48
CA PRO A 164 21.20 28.92 17.12
C PRO A 164 20.84 29.69 15.86
N ARG A 165 20.41 28.97 14.82
CA ARG A 165 19.93 29.53 13.56
C ARG A 165 18.49 29.15 13.32
N ARG A 166 17.73 30.03 12.68
CA ARG A 166 16.35 29.71 12.28
C ARG A 166 16.36 28.57 11.26
N MET A 167 15.52 27.57 11.50
CA MET A 167 15.34 26.42 10.63
C MET A 167 14.06 26.62 9.81
N SER A 168 14.18 26.62 8.48
CA SER A 168 13.04 26.86 7.59
C SER A 168 12.00 25.75 7.71
N GLY A 169 10.74 26.12 7.89
CA GLY A 169 9.61 25.17 7.93
C GLY A 169 9.59 24.25 9.15
N CYS A 170 10.20 24.67 10.26
CA CYS A 170 10.32 23.89 11.49
C CYS A 170 9.70 24.61 12.71
N GLY A 171 9.53 23.88 13.81
CA GLY A 171 8.96 24.36 15.08
C GLY A 171 7.55 23.81 15.36
N LEU A 172 7.05 23.99 16.59
CA LEU A 172 5.79 23.38 17.02
C LEU A 172 4.62 23.84 16.15
N LYS A 173 4.54 25.13 15.84
CA LYS A 173 3.47 25.67 14.98
C LYS A 173 3.47 25.04 13.59
N ALA A 174 4.66 24.90 12.97
CA ALA A 174 4.79 24.26 11.66
C ALA A 174 4.36 22.79 11.69
N TRP A 175 4.65 22.08 12.79
CA TRP A 175 4.15 20.72 13.02
C TRP A 175 2.63 20.68 13.18
N GLU A 176 2.04 21.54 14.02
CA GLU A 176 0.60 21.58 14.25
C GLU A 176 -0.17 21.98 12.98
N ASP A 177 0.34 22.92 12.19
CA ASP A 177 -0.26 23.34 10.92
C ASP A 177 -0.25 22.18 9.90
N LEU A 178 0.83 21.39 9.87
CA LEU A 178 0.89 20.15 9.07
C LEU A 178 -0.13 19.12 9.58
N TYR A 179 -0.21 18.90 10.89
CA TYR A 179 -1.15 17.96 11.49
C TYR A 179 -2.61 18.33 11.19
N ARG A 180 -2.95 19.62 11.27
CA ARG A 180 -4.30 20.13 10.97
C ARG A 180 -4.65 20.07 9.48
N SER A 181 -3.70 20.32 8.59
CA SER A 181 -3.92 20.26 7.14
C SER A 181 -3.96 18.83 6.59
N THR A 182 -3.32 17.89 7.29
CA THR A 182 -3.22 16.47 6.91
C THR A 182 -4.07 15.56 7.81
N ALA A 183 -5.08 16.13 8.49
CA ALA A 183 -5.75 15.58 9.67
C ALA A 183 -6.39 14.17 9.61
N PRO A 184 -6.62 13.49 8.45
CA PRO A 184 -6.94 12.07 8.50
C PRO A 184 -5.72 11.16 8.77
N LYS A 185 -4.49 11.68 8.66
CA LYS A 185 -3.27 10.86 8.46
C LYS A 185 -2.17 11.07 9.49
N PHE A 186 -2.40 11.77 10.59
CA PHE A 186 -1.46 11.78 11.70
C PHE A 186 -2.31 11.70 12.96
N VAL A 187 -2.30 10.57 13.68
CA VAL A 187 -3.23 10.35 14.81
C VAL A 187 -2.59 9.54 15.93
N GLY A 188 -1.40 9.89 16.40
CA GLY A 188 -0.84 9.17 17.54
C GLY A 188 0.54 9.62 18.01
N ALA A 189 0.90 9.17 19.21
CA ALA A 189 2.25 9.26 19.72
C ALA A 189 3.06 8.06 19.22
N PRO A 190 4.26 8.26 18.65
CA PRO A 190 5.08 7.13 18.26
C PRO A 190 5.49 6.33 19.50
N PRO A 191 5.73 5.01 19.37
CA PRO A 191 6.43 4.27 20.41
C PRO A 191 7.76 4.97 20.70
N ALA A 192 8.15 4.98 21.98
CA ALA A 192 9.45 5.49 22.40
C ALA A 192 10.52 4.88 21.49
N ASP A 193 11.49 5.69 21.04
CA ASP A 193 12.63 5.07 20.38
C ASP A 193 13.28 4.17 21.41
N ASP A 194 13.15 2.87 21.21
CA ASP A 194 13.98 1.89 21.86
C ASP A 194 15.39 2.19 21.38
N GLU A 195 16.10 3.09 22.07
CA GLU A 195 17.51 3.40 21.79
C GLU A 195 18.40 2.13 21.92
N ARG A 196 17.83 1.00 22.37
CA ARG A 196 18.40 -0.34 22.42
C ARG A 196 17.90 -1.36 21.36
N GLY A 197 16.88 -1.08 20.57
CA GLY A 197 16.04 -2.16 19.99
C GLY A 197 16.20 -2.52 18.52
N ASP A 198 16.92 -1.75 17.70
CA ASP A 198 16.68 -1.79 16.24
C ASP A 198 17.72 -2.53 15.38
N TRP A 199 18.72 -3.18 15.96
CA TRP A 199 19.75 -3.90 15.18
C TRP A 199 19.93 -5.37 15.59
N GLU A 200 19.92 -5.69 16.89
CA GLU A 200 20.13 -7.08 17.37
C GLU A 200 18.93 -8.00 17.15
N TYR A 201 17.69 -7.49 17.19
CA TYR A 201 16.49 -8.32 17.00
C TYR A 201 16.41 -8.94 15.58
N TRP A 202 16.93 -8.25 14.56
CA TRP A 202 16.90 -8.70 13.17
C TRP A 202 18.12 -9.55 12.79
N GLU A 203 19.27 -9.38 13.42
CA GLU A 203 20.39 -10.32 13.27
C GLU A 203 20.06 -11.68 13.90
N ASP A 204 19.35 -11.69 15.03
CA ASP A 204 18.96 -12.92 15.72
C ASP A 204 17.78 -13.64 15.03
N GLN A 205 16.79 -12.92 14.46
CA GLN A 205 15.72 -13.51 13.63
C GLN A 205 16.23 -14.08 12.29
N ALA A 206 17.18 -13.39 11.63
CA ALA A 206 17.79 -13.88 10.41
C ALA A 206 18.72 -15.09 10.63
N ALA A 207 19.35 -15.18 11.82
CA ALA A 207 20.15 -16.34 12.23
C ALA A 207 19.29 -17.54 12.71
N ARG A 208 18.13 -17.27 13.33
CA ARG A 208 17.15 -18.28 13.79
C ARG A 208 16.27 -18.83 12.67
N SER A 209 16.19 -18.14 11.53
CA SER A 209 15.53 -18.61 10.31
C SER A 209 16.38 -19.63 9.52
N ARG A 210 16.84 -20.70 10.19
CA ARG A 210 17.24 -21.94 9.52
C ARG A 210 15.99 -22.79 9.28
N PRO A 211 15.92 -23.52 8.16
CA PRO A 211 14.66 -23.96 7.58
C PRO A 211 14.07 -25.09 8.41
N VAL A 212 12.85 -24.90 8.90
CA VAL A 212 11.91 -26.00 9.04
C VAL A 212 11.26 -26.13 7.67
N GLU A 213 11.54 -27.22 6.96
CA GLU A 213 10.85 -27.56 5.70
C GLU A 213 9.36 -27.75 6.00
N ALA A 214 8.59 -26.68 5.89
CA ALA A 214 7.15 -26.78 5.80
C ALA A 214 6.79 -27.31 4.41
N ALA A 215 6.02 -28.40 4.36
CA ALA A 215 5.53 -28.96 3.12
C ALA A 215 4.86 -27.87 2.25
N PRO A 216 5.04 -27.89 0.92
CA PRO A 216 4.55 -26.83 0.06
C PRO A 216 3.03 -26.72 0.15
N VAL A 217 2.56 -25.55 0.55
CA VAL A 217 1.14 -25.19 0.46
C VAL A 217 0.85 -24.94 -1.02
N PHE A 218 0.07 -25.83 -1.63
CA PHE A 218 -0.39 -25.67 -3.02
C PHE A 218 -1.48 -24.59 -3.07
N ASP A 219 -1.07 -23.33 -3.00
CA ASP A 219 -1.95 -22.17 -3.15
C ASP A 219 -1.86 -21.57 -4.55
N ALA A 220 -2.66 -20.52 -4.79
CA ALA A 220 -2.73 -19.87 -6.09
C ALA A 220 -1.37 -19.26 -6.50
N ALA A 221 -0.58 -18.78 -5.53
CA ALA A 221 0.73 -18.20 -5.77
C ALA A 221 1.73 -19.28 -6.22
N PHE A 222 1.78 -20.43 -5.52
CA PHE A 222 2.60 -21.57 -5.88
C PHE A 222 2.32 -22.06 -7.32
N LEU A 223 1.04 -22.17 -7.69
CA LEU A 223 0.66 -22.67 -9.02
C LEU A 223 1.07 -21.72 -10.15
N ALA A 224 0.88 -20.42 -9.95
CA ALA A 224 1.29 -19.39 -10.91
C ALA A 224 2.82 -19.33 -11.05
N GLU A 225 3.51 -19.45 -9.93
CA GLU A 225 4.96 -19.42 -9.79
C GLU A 225 5.66 -20.62 -10.45
N HIS A 226 4.98 -21.77 -10.51
CA HIS A 226 5.46 -23.00 -11.11
C HIS A 226 4.92 -23.24 -12.53
N GLY A 227 4.20 -22.28 -13.11
CA GLY A 227 3.66 -22.38 -14.46
C GLY A 227 2.66 -23.52 -14.62
N ILE A 228 1.98 -23.90 -13.53
CA ILE A 228 1.00 -24.98 -13.53
C ILE A 228 -0.29 -24.43 -14.13
N ASP A 229 -0.49 -24.74 -15.41
CA ASP A 229 -1.63 -24.30 -16.19
C ASP A 229 -2.80 -25.30 -16.15
N ARG A 230 -3.95 -24.89 -16.69
CA ARG A 230 -5.16 -25.72 -16.75
C ARG A 230 -4.92 -27.09 -17.42
N SER A 231 -4.09 -27.15 -18.46
CA SER A 231 -3.78 -28.40 -19.16
C SER A 231 -2.98 -29.38 -18.32
N MET A 232 -2.14 -28.87 -17.41
CA MET A 232 -1.38 -29.66 -16.45
C MET A 232 -2.28 -30.16 -15.32
N VAL A 233 -3.22 -29.34 -14.84
CA VAL A 233 -4.21 -29.74 -13.82
C VAL A 233 -5.16 -30.83 -14.32
N GLU A 234 -5.59 -30.77 -15.59
CA GLU A 234 -6.43 -31.80 -16.21
C GLU A 234 -5.73 -33.15 -16.41
N ARG A 235 -4.41 -33.23 -16.17
CA ARG A 235 -3.63 -34.49 -16.17
C ARG A 235 -3.45 -35.07 -14.76
N LEU A 236 -3.86 -34.35 -13.72
CA LEU A 236 -3.80 -34.83 -12.34
C LEU A 236 -4.91 -35.85 -12.04
N GLY A 237 -4.69 -36.66 -11.00
CA GLY A 237 -5.71 -37.53 -10.41
C GLY A 237 -6.92 -36.73 -9.91
N ALA A 238 -8.10 -37.36 -9.87
CA ALA A 238 -9.38 -36.68 -9.63
C ALA A 238 -9.40 -35.82 -8.35
N ALA A 239 -8.83 -36.32 -7.24
CA ALA A 239 -8.79 -35.62 -5.97
C ALA A 239 -7.93 -34.34 -6.02
N ASP A 240 -6.74 -34.40 -6.62
CA ASP A 240 -5.86 -33.23 -6.76
C ASP A 240 -6.40 -32.23 -7.78
N ARG A 241 -7.05 -32.71 -8.84
CA ARG A 241 -7.72 -31.87 -9.83
C ARG A 241 -8.82 -31.02 -9.21
N GLU A 242 -9.69 -31.61 -8.38
CA GLU A 242 -10.75 -30.86 -7.70
C GLU A 242 -10.19 -29.82 -6.72
N ARG A 243 -9.08 -30.15 -6.04
CA ARG A 243 -8.42 -29.24 -5.09
C ARG A 243 -7.71 -28.07 -5.77
N ILE A 244 -7.02 -28.30 -6.89
CA ILE A 244 -6.08 -27.35 -7.50
C ILE A 244 -6.73 -26.48 -8.58
N ARG A 245 -7.70 -27.02 -9.33
CA ARG A 245 -8.38 -26.30 -10.43
C ARG A 245 -8.93 -24.92 -10.02
N PRO A 246 -9.61 -24.75 -8.87
CA PRO A 246 -10.16 -23.45 -8.48
C PRO A 246 -9.08 -22.38 -8.24
N LEU A 247 -7.87 -22.79 -7.85
CA LEU A 247 -6.74 -21.93 -7.51
C LEU A 247 -6.03 -21.42 -8.76
N VAL A 248 -5.80 -22.28 -9.77
CA VAL A 248 -5.23 -21.87 -11.08
C VAL A 248 -6.16 -20.89 -11.80
N GLU A 249 -7.46 -21.14 -11.77
CA GLU A 249 -8.42 -20.25 -12.42
C GLU A 249 -8.51 -18.85 -11.75
N ARG A 250 -8.01 -18.69 -10.52
CA ARG A 250 -7.98 -17.40 -9.81
C ARG A 250 -6.80 -16.53 -10.24
N THR A 251 -5.72 -17.12 -10.75
CA THR A 251 -4.45 -16.43 -11.08
C THR A 251 -4.27 -16.12 -12.56
N GLU A 252 -4.95 -16.84 -13.46
CA GLU A 252 -4.89 -16.54 -14.90
C GLU A 252 -5.43 -15.14 -15.20
N PRO A 253 -4.81 -14.28 -16.05
CA PRO A 253 -5.34 -12.95 -16.36
C PRO A 253 -6.80 -12.99 -16.86
N LEU A 254 -7.55 -11.89 -16.68
CA LEU A 254 -8.84 -11.76 -17.35
C LEU A 254 -8.62 -11.68 -18.87
N HIS A 255 -9.46 -12.38 -19.65
CA HIS A 255 -9.39 -12.35 -21.10
C HIS A 255 -10.75 -12.02 -21.72
N GLY A 256 -10.71 -11.47 -22.94
CA GLY A 256 -11.89 -11.24 -23.78
C GLY A 256 -13.00 -10.42 -23.11
N GLY A 257 -14.21 -10.99 -23.02
CA GLY A 257 -15.38 -10.33 -22.45
C GLY A 257 -15.23 -9.98 -20.96
N ALA A 258 -14.45 -10.75 -20.20
CA ALA A 258 -14.27 -10.52 -18.77
C ALA A 258 -13.48 -9.24 -18.49
N VAL A 259 -12.47 -8.91 -19.31
CA VAL A 259 -11.73 -7.64 -19.21
C VAL A 259 -12.66 -6.45 -19.39
N ARG A 260 -13.55 -6.52 -20.39
CA ARG A 260 -14.51 -5.45 -20.69
C ARG A 260 -15.53 -5.27 -19.57
N LEU A 261 -15.96 -6.38 -18.96
CA LEU A 261 -16.83 -6.34 -17.79
C LEU A 261 -16.14 -5.70 -16.59
N ASP A 262 -14.87 -6.07 -16.36
CA ASP A 262 -14.08 -5.54 -15.25
C ASP A 262 -13.92 -4.02 -15.32
N TRP A 263 -13.83 -3.45 -16.51
CA TRP A 263 -13.73 -2.00 -16.65
C TRP A 263 -14.93 -1.24 -16.07
N VAL A 264 -16.12 -1.85 -16.10
CA VAL A 264 -17.33 -1.26 -15.52
C VAL A 264 -17.47 -1.61 -14.05
N VAL A 265 -17.12 -2.85 -13.66
CA VAL A 265 -17.23 -3.34 -12.28
C VAL A 265 -16.16 -2.70 -11.38
N GLY A 266 -14.92 -2.68 -11.83
CA GLY A 266 -13.74 -2.16 -11.13
C GLY A 266 -13.26 -3.08 -10.00
N ASN A 267 -13.51 -4.39 -10.11
CA ASN A 267 -13.10 -5.38 -9.12
C ASN A 267 -12.93 -6.75 -9.80
N GLU A 268 -11.68 -7.15 -9.98
CA GLU A 268 -11.31 -8.33 -10.75
C GLU A 268 -11.84 -9.63 -10.13
N THR A 269 -11.76 -9.76 -8.80
CA THR A 269 -12.26 -10.93 -8.04
C THR A 269 -13.75 -11.14 -8.29
N LEU A 270 -14.53 -10.06 -8.24
CA LEU A 270 -15.97 -10.07 -8.52
C LEU A 270 -16.26 -10.37 -9.97
N THR A 271 -15.52 -9.76 -10.89
CA THR A 271 -15.66 -10.03 -12.32
C THR A 271 -15.47 -11.51 -12.62
N ARG A 272 -14.47 -12.16 -12.02
CA ARG A 272 -14.23 -13.61 -12.14
C ARG A 272 -15.40 -14.42 -11.59
N ALA A 273 -15.90 -14.10 -10.40
CA ALA A 273 -17.03 -14.79 -9.80
C ALA A 273 -18.29 -14.71 -10.68
N LEU A 274 -18.56 -13.52 -11.24
CA LEU A 274 -19.71 -13.29 -12.13
C LEU A 274 -19.62 -14.08 -13.43
N VAL A 275 -18.45 -14.09 -14.07
CA VAL A 275 -18.22 -14.84 -15.31
C VAL A 275 -18.26 -16.35 -15.06
N ARG A 276 -17.77 -16.84 -13.93
CA ARG A 276 -17.90 -18.27 -13.56
C ARG A 276 -19.34 -18.67 -13.29
N ARG A 277 -20.11 -17.78 -12.65
CA ARG A 277 -21.50 -18.06 -12.27
C ARG A 277 -22.45 -18.07 -13.46
N TRP A 278 -22.15 -17.28 -14.49
CA TRP A 278 -22.96 -17.14 -15.71
C TRP A 278 -22.07 -17.04 -16.96
N PRO A 279 -21.37 -18.11 -17.33
CA PRO A 279 -20.40 -18.12 -18.43
C PRO A 279 -21.02 -17.85 -19.80
N GLU A 280 -22.30 -18.17 -19.97
CA GLU A 280 -23.06 -17.97 -21.21
C GLU A 280 -23.47 -16.50 -21.45
N LEU A 281 -23.42 -15.66 -20.42
CA LEU A 281 -23.89 -14.28 -20.51
C LEU A 281 -22.79 -13.35 -21.02
N ARG A 282 -23.15 -12.52 -22.00
CA ARG A 282 -22.30 -11.43 -22.48
C ARG A 282 -22.16 -10.33 -21.40
N PRO A 283 -21.09 -9.53 -21.42
CA PRO A 283 -20.85 -8.49 -20.42
C PRO A 283 -22.02 -7.53 -20.20
N ASP A 284 -22.73 -7.12 -21.27
CA ASP A 284 -23.89 -6.25 -21.17
C ASP A 284 -25.10 -6.96 -20.53
N ALA A 285 -25.29 -8.25 -20.82
CA ALA A 285 -26.31 -9.07 -20.18
C ALA A 285 -26.02 -9.32 -18.70
N LEU A 286 -24.75 -9.49 -18.32
CA LEU A 286 -24.31 -9.60 -16.92
C LEU A 286 -24.60 -8.32 -16.13
N LEU A 287 -24.20 -7.16 -16.66
CA LEU A 287 -24.51 -5.86 -16.04
C LEU A 287 -26.03 -5.65 -15.93
N THR A 288 -26.78 -6.05 -16.97
CA THR A 288 -28.25 -5.97 -16.95
C THR A 288 -28.86 -6.83 -15.86
N ARG A 289 -28.37 -8.07 -15.72
CA ARG A 289 -28.79 -9.01 -14.67
C ARG A 289 -28.50 -8.49 -13.27
N LEU A 290 -27.43 -7.72 -13.10
CA LEU A 290 -27.06 -7.05 -11.84
C LEU A 290 -27.85 -5.75 -11.59
N GLY A 291 -28.82 -5.47 -12.47
CA GLY A 291 -29.79 -4.39 -12.32
C GLY A 291 -29.31 -3.05 -12.84
N MET A 292 -28.30 -3.02 -13.71
CA MET A 292 -27.98 -1.84 -14.52
C MET A 292 -28.91 -1.82 -15.76
N PRO A 293 -29.56 -0.71 -16.11
CA PRO A 293 -30.38 -0.66 -17.31
C PRO A 293 -29.59 -1.03 -18.57
N ASN A 294 -30.15 -1.87 -19.45
CA ASN A 294 -29.46 -2.39 -20.63
C ASN A 294 -28.84 -1.29 -21.51
N ARG A 295 -29.54 -0.15 -21.67
CA ARG A 295 -29.04 1.03 -22.40
C ARG A 295 -27.74 1.58 -21.81
N ILE A 296 -27.63 1.57 -20.48
CA ILE A 296 -26.46 2.06 -19.74
C ILE A 296 -25.36 1.03 -19.82
N SER A 297 -25.66 -0.27 -19.63
CA SER A 297 -24.66 -1.33 -19.70
C SER A 297 -23.91 -1.35 -21.04
N ARG A 298 -24.64 -1.24 -22.15
CA ARG A 298 -24.04 -1.23 -23.49
C ARG A 298 -23.21 0.02 -23.76
N THR A 299 -23.70 1.18 -23.31
CA THR A 299 -22.99 2.46 -23.46
C THR A 299 -21.75 2.52 -22.58
N ALA A 300 -21.83 2.04 -21.33
CA ALA A 300 -20.73 1.98 -20.37
C ALA A 300 -19.54 1.15 -20.86
N LEU A 301 -19.80 0.00 -21.48
CA LEU A 301 -18.75 -0.85 -22.04
C LEU A 301 -17.96 -0.16 -23.16
N VAL A 302 -18.61 0.68 -23.97
CA VAL A 302 -17.95 1.46 -25.01
C VAL A 302 -17.24 2.67 -24.41
N PHE A 303 -17.87 3.35 -23.45
CA PHE A 303 -17.30 4.48 -22.74
C PHE A 303 -15.99 4.14 -22.03
N GLU A 304 -15.97 3.07 -21.22
CA GLU A 304 -14.75 2.65 -20.51
C GLU A 304 -13.66 2.13 -21.46
N GLN A 305 -14.06 1.55 -22.61
CA GLN A 305 -13.13 1.18 -23.67
C GLN A 305 -12.45 2.43 -24.26
N LEU A 306 -13.24 3.43 -24.66
CA LEU A 306 -12.73 4.69 -25.23
C LEU A 306 -11.81 5.40 -24.23
N ARG A 307 -12.23 5.51 -22.96
CA ARG A 307 -11.44 6.13 -21.88
C ARG A 307 -10.06 5.51 -21.70
N ARG A 308 -9.91 4.19 -21.90
CA ARG A 308 -8.63 3.48 -21.74
C ARG A 308 -7.72 3.59 -22.95
N ILE A 309 -8.28 3.70 -24.16
CA ILE A 309 -7.51 3.77 -25.41
C ILE A 309 -7.19 5.21 -25.85
N SER A 310 -7.94 6.21 -25.38
CA SER A 310 -7.71 7.62 -25.69
C SER A 310 -6.44 8.14 -25.02
N ARG A 311 -5.42 8.46 -25.82
CA ARG A 311 -4.23 9.22 -25.41
C ARG A 311 -4.01 10.37 -26.42
N PRO A 312 -3.90 11.64 -25.99
CA PRO A 312 -3.97 12.16 -24.60
C PRO A 312 -5.37 12.02 -23.96
N PRO A 313 -5.51 12.23 -22.63
CA PRO A 313 -6.80 12.11 -21.94
C PRO A 313 -7.80 13.13 -22.51
N ILE A 314 -8.90 12.62 -23.06
CA ILE A 314 -10.02 13.42 -23.57
C ILE A 314 -11.01 13.67 -22.43
N ASP A 315 -11.70 14.80 -22.47
CA ASP A 315 -12.80 15.12 -21.55
C ASP A 315 -13.82 13.96 -21.45
N GLU A 316 -14.18 13.58 -20.21
CA GLU A 316 -15.06 12.45 -19.95
C GLU A 316 -16.45 12.63 -20.57
N LEU A 317 -16.96 13.85 -20.62
CA LEU A 317 -18.25 14.14 -21.25
C LEU A 317 -18.20 13.94 -22.76
N ALA A 318 -17.10 14.32 -23.41
CA ALA A 318 -16.89 14.07 -24.83
C ALA A 318 -16.81 12.56 -25.15
N LEU A 319 -16.09 11.78 -24.33
CA LEU A 319 -16.03 10.32 -24.46
C LEU A 319 -17.39 9.65 -24.23
N TRP A 320 -18.17 10.15 -23.27
CA TRP A 320 -19.53 9.67 -23.03
C TRP A 320 -20.42 9.91 -24.25
N ASN A 321 -20.42 11.14 -24.79
CA ASN A 321 -21.19 11.47 -25.99
C ASN A 321 -20.76 10.62 -27.20
N GLN A 322 -19.47 10.34 -27.34
CA GLN A 322 -18.95 9.45 -28.38
C GLN A 322 -19.45 8.01 -28.21
N ALA A 323 -19.47 7.49 -26.98
CA ALA A 323 -20.01 6.16 -26.68
C ALA A 323 -21.53 6.08 -26.96
N VAL A 324 -22.27 7.14 -26.63
CA VAL A 324 -23.71 7.25 -26.91
C VAL A 324 -23.95 7.30 -28.43
N ALA A 325 -23.17 8.12 -29.17
CA ALA A 325 -23.24 8.20 -30.62
C ALA A 325 -22.96 6.84 -31.29
N HIS A 326 -21.94 6.12 -30.81
CA HIS A 326 -21.63 4.77 -31.27
C HIS A 326 -22.81 3.80 -31.06
N GLN A 327 -23.47 3.82 -29.89
CA GLN A 327 -24.63 2.96 -29.64
C GLN A 327 -25.89 3.39 -30.40
N ALA A 328 -26.05 4.68 -30.68
CA ALA A 328 -27.16 5.22 -31.45
C ALA A 328 -27.06 4.85 -32.95
N GLY A 329 -25.83 4.69 -33.48
CA GLY A 329 -25.58 4.29 -34.87
C GLY A 329 -25.75 2.80 -35.18
N LEU A 330 -26.12 1.96 -34.20
CA LEU A 330 -26.35 0.53 -34.42
C LEU A 330 -27.75 0.25 -34.99
N LYS A 331 -27.89 -0.85 -35.74
CA LYS A 331 -29.16 -1.30 -36.36
C LYS A 331 -30.36 -1.36 -35.38
N HIS A 332 -30.09 -1.62 -34.10
CA HIS A 332 -31.09 -1.57 -33.03
C HIS A 332 -30.57 -0.68 -31.89
N PRO A 333 -30.87 0.63 -31.92
CA PRO A 333 -30.27 1.58 -30.99
C PRO A 333 -30.79 1.35 -29.56
N ARG A 334 -29.84 1.19 -28.64
CA ARG A 334 -30.10 1.11 -27.19
C ARG A 334 -29.09 1.97 -26.45
N ALA A 335 -29.00 3.24 -26.85
CA ALA A 335 -28.07 4.20 -26.28
C ALA A 335 -28.60 4.78 -24.97
N ALA A 336 -27.70 5.09 -24.05
CA ALA A 336 -28.02 5.89 -22.88
C ALA A 336 -28.33 7.35 -23.26
N ARG A 337 -28.76 8.16 -22.28
CA ARG A 337 -29.02 9.59 -22.52
C ARG A 337 -27.73 10.32 -22.90
N TRP A 338 -27.87 11.29 -23.80
CA TRP A 338 -26.79 12.20 -24.16
C TRP A 338 -26.43 13.15 -23.01
N GLY A 339 -25.21 13.68 -23.04
CA GLY A 339 -24.80 14.77 -22.16
C GLY A 339 -24.58 14.37 -20.69
N ARG A 340 -24.51 15.38 -19.83
CA ARG A 340 -24.15 15.23 -18.41
C ARG A 340 -25.16 14.37 -17.64
N ASP A 341 -26.43 14.43 -17.99
CA ASP A 341 -27.48 13.66 -17.32
C ASP A 341 -27.28 12.15 -17.52
N GLY A 342 -26.92 11.72 -18.74
CA GLY A 342 -26.62 10.32 -19.02
C GLY A 342 -25.35 9.85 -18.34
N LEU A 343 -24.30 10.69 -18.29
CA LEU A 343 -23.06 10.38 -17.60
C LEU A 343 -23.27 10.24 -16.08
N ASN A 344 -24.07 11.13 -15.49
CA ASN A 344 -24.45 11.06 -14.07
C ASN A 344 -25.31 9.83 -13.78
N GLU A 345 -26.24 9.48 -14.68
CA GLU A 345 -27.03 8.26 -14.59
C GLU A 345 -26.12 7.02 -14.59
N TYR A 346 -25.12 6.97 -15.47
CA TYR A 346 -24.11 5.90 -15.48
C TYR A 346 -23.36 5.81 -14.16
N ARG A 347 -22.81 6.92 -13.66
CA ARG A 347 -22.07 6.95 -12.38
C ARG A 347 -22.93 6.48 -11.22
N HIS A 348 -24.19 6.90 -11.18
CA HIS A 348 -25.15 6.44 -10.19
C HIS A 348 -25.38 4.92 -10.27
N GLN A 349 -25.61 4.39 -11.47
CA GLN A 349 -25.80 2.94 -11.67
C GLN A 349 -24.54 2.13 -11.35
N GLN A 350 -23.34 2.67 -11.64
CA GLN A 350 -22.07 2.05 -11.28
C GLN A 350 -21.89 2.01 -9.75
N ALA A 351 -22.25 3.08 -9.04
CA ALA A 351 -22.22 3.10 -7.58
C ALA A 351 -23.23 2.09 -6.97
N LEU A 352 -24.45 2.01 -7.52
CA LEU A 352 -25.44 1.02 -7.10
C LEU A 352 -24.96 -0.42 -7.37
N LEU A 353 -24.36 -0.66 -8.54
CA LEU A 353 -23.77 -1.94 -8.90
C LEU A 353 -22.72 -2.35 -7.87
N ARG A 354 -21.78 -1.45 -7.53
CA ARG A 354 -20.74 -1.72 -6.52
C ARG A 354 -21.33 -2.03 -5.15
N ARG A 355 -22.34 -1.28 -4.70
CA ARG A 355 -23.03 -1.55 -3.42
C ARG A 355 -23.69 -2.93 -3.41
N ARG A 356 -24.37 -3.30 -4.50
CA ARG A 356 -25.00 -4.63 -4.65
C ARG A 356 -23.96 -5.75 -4.63
N LEU A 357 -22.80 -5.53 -5.26
CA LEU A 357 -21.71 -6.49 -5.32
C LEU A 357 -20.99 -6.65 -3.96
N VAL A 358 -20.75 -5.56 -3.22
CA VAL A 358 -20.22 -5.64 -1.85
C VAL A 358 -21.18 -6.40 -0.94
N ALA A 359 -22.48 -6.13 -1.04
CA ALA A 359 -23.49 -6.89 -0.29
C ALA A 359 -23.52 -8.38 -0.69
N ALA A 360 -23.26 -8.71 -1.96
CA ALA A 360 -23.14 -10.10 -2.41
C ALA A 360 -21.89 -10.79 -1.84
N LEU A 361 -20.72 -10.13 -1.89
CA LEU A 361 -19.47 -10.62 -1.31
C LEU A 361 -19.56 -10.86 0.19
N GLN A 362 -20.20 -9.95 0.94
CA GLN A 362 -20.41 -10.14 2.37
C GLN A 362 -21.30 -11.34 2.68
N ARG A 363 -22.25 -11.68 1.80
CA ARG A 363 -23.08 -12.88 1.96
C ARG A 363 -22.33 -14.14 1.58
N GLU A 364 -21.51 -14.10 0.53
CA GLU A 364 -20.68 -15.23 0.10
C GLU A 364 -19.57 -15.52 1.12
N GLY A 365 -18.85 -14.50 1.62
CA GLY A 365 -17.84 -14.67 2.67
C GLY A 365 -18.41 -15.20 3.99
N ARG A 366 -19.62 -14.78 4.38
CA ARG A 366 -20.33 -15.39 5.53
C ARG A 366 -20.72 -16.84 5.29
N ARG A 367 -21.05 -17.21 4.05
CA ARG A 367 -21.42 -18.58 3.68
C ARG A 367 -20.19 -19.50 3.62
N GLU A 368 -19.07 -19.01 3.09
CA GLU A 368 -17.79 -19.72 3.12
C GLU A 368 -17.28 -19.89 4.57
N ALA A 369 -17.40 -18.86 5.42
CA ALA A 369 -17.05 -18.96 6.84
C ALA A 369 -17.98 -19.92 7.62
N ALA A 370 -19.25 -20.04 7.21
CA ALA A 370 -20.18 -21.01 7.80
C ALA A 370 -19.88 -22.44 7.34
N LEU A 371 -19.48 -22.64 6.08
CA LEU A 371 -19.07 -23.93 5.53
C LEU A 371 -17.71 -24.40 6.06
N ALA A 372 -16.83 -23.48 6.47
CA ALA A 372 -15.54 -23.81 7.10
C ALA A 372 -15.66 -24.16 8.61
N ARG A 373 -16.83 -23.90 9.21
CA ARG A 373 -17.13 -24.18 10.63
C ARG A 373 -18.03 -25.40 10.82
N ALA A 374 -18.66 -25.87 9.75
CA ALA A 374 -19.41 -27.13 9.70
C ALA A 374 -18.48 -28.23 9.21
#